data_AF-A0A819SED3-F1
#
_entry.id   AF-A0A819SED3-F1
#
_cell.length_a   1.000
_cell.length_b   1.000
_cell.length_c   1.000
_cell.angle_alpha   90.00
_cell.angle_beta   90.00
_cell.angle_gamma   90.00
#
_symmetry.space_group_name_H-M   'P 1'
#
loop_
_entity.id
_entity.type
_entity.pdbx_description
1 polymer ?
#
loop_
_entity_poly.entity_id
_entity_poly.type
_entity_poly.pdbx_seq_one_letter_code
_entity_poly.pdbx_strand_id
1 'polypeptide(L)'
;MDPKLMNILAAIAEAYNNTDSSIGRRTILSIVAKQVDYNLLSSVIPGLTRYRYTAARLYAEEYGKGMIKVPSHRTNIRYDPAQVEHFIDFVLSTHISIDLSFGEKTLRLSSGTELYVPDIIRSVNSTRIIQQYYEYCYQMCSDFSPL
;
A
#
# COMPACT_ATOMS: atom_id res chain seq x y z
N MET A 1 -33.01 24.11 9.50
CA MET A 1 -32.40 23.39 8.37
C MET A 1 -33.49 22.94 7.43
N ASP A 2 -33.26 23.00 6.13
CA ASP A 2 -34.28 22.64 5.14
C ASP A 2 -34.67 21.16 5.27
N PRO A 3 -35.98 20.84 5.38
CA PRO A 3 -36.42 19.46 5.57
C PRO A 3 -36.04 18.55 4.40
N LYS A 4 -35.96 19.10 3.18
CA LYS A 4 -35.47 18.38 2.00
C LYS A 4 -34.00 17.98 2.13
N LEU A 5 -33.15 18.86 2.67
CA LEU A 5 -31.73 18.57 2.87
C LEU A 5 -31.53 17.44 3.88
N MET A 6 -32.27 17.45 4.98
CA MET A 6 -32.19 16.40 6.00
C MET A 6 -32.64 15.04 5.46
N ASN A 7 -33.67 15.00 4.62
CA ASN A 7 -34.10 13.75 3.98
C ASN A 7 -33.02 13.20 3.02
N ILE A 8 -32.34 14.08 2.26
CA ILE A 8 -31.24 13.66 1.39
C ILE A 8 -30.07 13.11 2.21
N LEU A 9 -29.70 13.79 3.31
CA LEU A 9 -28.63 13.34 4.19
C LEU A 9 -28.96 12.01 4.87
N ALA A 10 -30.22 11.81 5.27
CA ALA A 10 -30.68 10.54 5.84
C ALA A 10 -30.56 9.39 4.84
N ALA A 11 -30.98 9.61 3.58
CA ALA A 11 -30.84 8.60 2.52
C ALA A 11 -29.35 8.25 2.24
N ILE A 12 -28.45 9.24 2.32
CA ILE A 12 -27.01 9.01 2.16
C ILE A 12 -26.43 8.25 3.36
N ALA A 13 -26.87 8.57 4.57
CA ALA A 13 -26.46 7.86 5.77
C ALA A 13 -26.93 6.39 5.73
N GLU A 14 -28.14 6.14 5.24
CA GLU A 14 -28.65 4.79 5.01
C GLU A 14 -27.77 4.03 4.00
N ALA A 15 -27.48 4.63 2.84
CA ALA A 15 -26.59 4.03 1.84
C ALA A 15 -25.18 3.75 2.40
N TYR A 16 -24.64 4.66 3.21
CA TYR A 16 -23.34 4.51 3.87
C TYR A 16 -23.32 3.32 4.84
N ASN A 17 -24.38 3.15 5.62
CA ASN A 17 -24.49 2.07 6.61
C ASN A 17 -24.71 0.71 5.94
N ASN A 18 -25.45 0.66 4.84
CA ASN A 18 -25.73 -0.56 4.08
C ASN A 18 -24.52 -1.09 3.28
N THR A 19 -23.43 -0.31 3.19
CA THR A 19 -22.24 -0.71 2.43
C THR A 19 -21.17 -1.30 3.35
N ASP A 20 -20.73 -2.53 3.07
CA ASP A 20 -19.64 -3.18 3.81
C ASP A 20 -18.25 -2.72 3.37
N SER A 21 -18.09 -2.34 2.09
CA SER A 21 -16.81 -1.91 1.53
C SER A 21 -16.42 -0.50 2.02
N SER A 22 -15.19 -0.39 2.53
CA SER A 22 -14.57 0.90 2.86
C SER A 22 -14.48 1.84 1.64
N ILE A 23 -14.27 1.27 0.43
CA ILE A 23 -14.24 2.04 -0.82
C ILE A 23 -15.63 2.57 -1.14
N GLY A 24 -16.67 1.72 -1.06
CA GLY A 24 -18.05 2.15 -1.33
C GLY A 24 -18.51 3.22 -0.33
N ARG A 25 -18.19 3.06 0.96
CA ARG A 25 -18.42 4.07 2.00
C ARG A 25 -17.73 5.41 1.67
N ARG A 26 -16.48 5.38 1.20
CA ARG A 26 -15.75 6.59 0.77
C ARG A 26 -16.41 7.22 -0.46
N THR A 27 -16.82 6.42 -1.43
CA THR A 27 -17.51 6.89 -2.63
C THR A 27 -18.85 7.56 -2.29
N ILE A 28 -19.66 6.97 -1.41
CA ILE A 28 -20.94 7.55 -0.99
C ILE A 28 -20.71 8.89 -0.29
N LEU A 29 -19.78 8.96 0.66
CA LEU A 29 -19.44 10.22 1.34
C LEU A 29 -18.92 11.29 0.37
N SER A 30 -18.20 10.90 -0.70
CA SER A 30 -17.64 11.83 -1.67
C SER A 30 -18.70 12.67 -2.41
N ILE A 31 -19.96 12.19 -2.44
CA ILE A 31 -21.08 12.88 -3.08
C ILE A 31 -21.41 14.19 -2.35
N VAL A 32 -21.30 14.19 -1.01
CA VAL A 32 -21.75 15.30 -0.13
C VAL A 32 -20.63 15.97 0.68
N ALA A 33 -19.47 15.34 0.83
CA ALA A 33 -18.40 15.85 1.69
C ALA A 33 -17.81 17.20 1.26
N LYS A 34 -18.07 17.68 0.03
CA LYS A 34 -17.68 19.04 -0.42
C LYS A 34 -18.76 20.10 -0.15
N GLN A 35 -20.00 19.70 0.10
CA GLN A 35 -21.17 20.57 0.18
C GLN A 35 -21.71 20.71 1.59
N VAL A 36 -21.32 19.81 2.49
CA VAL A 36 -21.84 19.73 3.85
C VAL A 36 -20.71 19.65 4.84
N ASP A 37 -20.83 20.41 5.93
CA ASP A 37 -19.85 20.43 7.00
C ASP A 37 -19.80 19.10 7.76
N TYR A 38 -18.62 18.79 8.29
CA TYR A 38 -18.39 17.60 9.10
C TYR A 38 -19.38 17.45 10.25
N ASN A 39 -19.68 18.54 10.97
CA ASN A 39 -20.58 18.49 12.13
C ASN A 39 -22.00 18.05 11.75
N LEU A 40 -22.49 18.49 10.58
CA LEU A 40 -23.79 18.08 10.08
C LEU A 40 -23.77 16.63 9.58
N LEU A 41 -22.72 16.21 8.88
CA LEU A 41 -22.58 14.81 8.46
C LEU A 41 -22.43 13.85 9.64
N SER A 42 -21.71 14.27 10.69
CA SER A 42 -21.50 13.48 11.90
C SER A 42 -22.76 13.36 12.76
N SER A 43 -23.74 14.26 12.63
CA SER A 43 -25.01 14.13 13.34
C SER A 43 -25.93 13.09 12.69
N VAL A 44 -25.82 12.89 11.37
CA VAL A 44 -26.62 11.91 10.62
C VAL A 44 -25.92 10.54 10.53
N ILE A 45 -24.59 10.51 10.59
CA ILE A 45 -23.79 9.27 10.59
C ILE A 45 -23.00 9.19 11.91
N PRO A 46 -23.57 8.55 12.95
CA PRO A 46 -22.88 8.35 14.22
C PRO A 46 -21.57 7.57 14.02
N GLY A 47 -20.48 8.05 14.62
CA GLY A 47 -19.17 7.42 14.51
C GLY A 47 -18.39 7.75 13.22
N LEU A 48 -18.88 8.69 12.40
CA LEU A 48 -18.10 9.21 11.28
C LEU A 48 -16.86 9.93 11.81
N THR A 49 -15.67 9.43 11.46
CA THR A 49 -14.42 10.09 11.86
C THR A 49 -14.05 11.23 10.92
N ARG A 50 -13.36 12.25 11.45
CA ARG A 50 -12.86 13.37 10.66
C ARG A 50 -11.97 12.92 9.50
N TYR A 51 -11.18 11.85 9.72
CA TYR A 51 -10.39 11.21 8.68
C TYR A 51 -11.23 10.69 7.51
N ARG A 52 -12.35 9.98 7.77
CA ARG A 52 -13.21 9.46 6.71
C ARG A 52 -13.86 10.59 5.90
N TYR A 53 -14.26 11.67 6.59
CA TYR A 53 -14.78 12.88 5.95
C TYR A 53 -13.73 13.56 5.05
N THR A 54 -12.53 13.86 5.57
CA THR A 54 -11.49 14.52 4.78
C THR A 54 -11.02 13.65 3.62
N ALA A 55 -10.89 12.35 3.82
CA ALA A 55 -10.51 11.42 2.77
C ALA A 55 -11.55 11.33 1.65
N ALA A 56 -12.85 11.37 1.98
CA ALA A 56 -13.92 11.38 0.98
C ALA A 56 -13.96 12.71 0.20
N ARG A 57 -13.67 13.83 0.88
CA ARG A 57 -13.58 15.15 0.25
C ARG A 57 -12.40 15.25 -0.73
N LEU A 58 -11.23 14.74 -0.34
CA LEU A 58 -10.06 14.65 -1.22
C LEU A 58 -10.35 13.71 -2.41
N TYR A 59 -10.96 12.56 -2.15
CA TYR A 59 -11.36 11.62 -3.19
C TYR A 59 -12.29 12.25 -4.23
N ALA A 60 -13.27 13.06 -3.80
CA ALA A 60 -14.15 13.79 -4.69
C ALA A 60 -13.42 14.82 -5.57
N GLU A 61 -12.29 15.36 -5.09
CA GLU A 61 -11.46 16.33 -5.82
C GLU A 61 -10.60 15.67 -6.89
N GLU A 62 -9.96 14.55 -6.52
CA GLU A 62 -9.01 13.86 -7.36
C GLU A 62 -9.70 13.00 -8.43
N TYR A 63 -10.83 12.36 -8.09
CA TYR A 63 -11.47 11.35 -8.94
C TYR A 63 -12.92 11.71 -9.35
N GLY A 64 -13.48 12.77 -8.79
CA GLY A 64 -14.88 13.14 -8.99
C GLY A 64 -15.84 12.49 -8.00
N LYS A 65 -17.02 13.09 -7.86
CA LYS A 65 -18.06 12.68 -6.89
C LYS A 65 -18.72 11.38 -7.32
N GLY A 66 -18.86 10.42 -6.40
CA GLY A 66 -19.62 9.19 -6.63
C GLY A 66 -18.93 8.15 -7.53
N MET A 67 -17.68 8.38 -7.94
CA MET A 67 -16.92 7.43 -8.75
C MET A 67 -16.40 6.27 -7.89
N ILE A 68 -16.67 5.03 -8.28
CA ILE A 68 -16.05 3.85 -7.67
C ILE A 68 -14.80 3.50 -8.47
N LYS A 69 -13.62 3.71 -7.88
CA LYS A 69 -12.40 3.13 -8.42
C LYS A 69 -12.30 1.70 -7.89
N VAL A 70 -12.58 0.74 -8.77
CA VAL A 70 -12.19 -0.64 -8.50
C VAL A 70 -10.67 -0.63 -8.36
N PRO A 71 -10.09 -1.07 -7.24
CA PRO A 71 -8.65 -1.22 -7.14
C PRO A 71 -8.21 -2.04 -8.34
N SER A 72 -7.27 -1.52 -9.14
CA SER A 72 -6.65 -2.34 -10.18
C SER A 72 -6.19 -3.60 -9.47
N HIS A 73 -6.63 -4.77 -9.94
CA HIS A 73 -6.24 -6.03 -9.35
C HIS A 73 -4.72 -5.97 -9.25
N ARG A 74 -4.17 -5.94 -8.02
CA ARG A 74 -2.74 -6.05 -7.85
C ARG A 74 -2.46 -7.47 -8.32
N THR A 75 -2.08 -7.61 -9.59
CA THR A 75 -1.45 -8.83 -10.05
C THR A 75 -0.21 -8.92 -9.18
N ASN A 76 -0.25 -9.81 -8.19
CA ASN A 76 0.97 -10.24 -7.56
C ASN A 76 1.75 -10.89 -8.69
N ILE A 77 2.62 -10.11 -9.32
CA ILE A 77 3.51 -10.62 -10.35
C ILE A 77 4.39 -11.61 -9.61
N ARG A 78 4.20 -12.89 -9.90
CA ARG A 78 5.14 -13.91 -9.46
C ARG A 78 6.37 -13.73 -10.33
N TYR A 79 7.43 -13.23 -9.72
CA TYR A 79 8.75 -13.26 -10.34
C TYR A 79 9.17 -14.71 -10.54
N ASP A 80 9.94 -14.97 -11.60
CA ASP A 80 10.53 -16.28 -11.84
C ASP A 80 11.46 -16.63 -10.66
N PRO A 81 11.27 -17.78 -9.98
CA PRO A 81 12.12 -18.17 -8.86
C PRO A 81 13.62 -18.14 -9.19
N ALA A 82 14.01 -18.53 -10.41
CA ALA A 82 15.40 -18.50 -10.84
C ALA A 82 15.96 -17.08 -10.90
N GLN A 83 15.14 -16.09 -11.33
CA GLN A 83 15.54 -14.69 -11.35
C GLN A 83 15.75 -14.13 -9.95
N VAL A 84 14.89 -14.53 -9.01
CA VAL A 84 14.97 -14.10 -7.61
C VAL A 84 16.18 -14.72 -6.93
N GLU A 85 16.40 -16.02 -7.10
CA GLU A 85 17.53 -16.75 -6.53
C GLU A 85 18.86 -16.15 -7.01
N HIS A 86 19.01 -15.94 -8.31
CA HIS A 86 20.20 -15.32 -8.89
C HIS A 86 20.48 -13.90 -8.31
N PHE A 87 19.43 -13.09 -8.13
CA PHE A 87 19.59 -11.76 -7.53
C PHE A 87 19.99 -11.85 -6.04
N ILE A 88 19.42 -12.81 -5.30
CA ILE A 88 19.78 -13.05 -3.89
C ILE A 88 21.26 -13.45 -3.81
N ASP A 89 21.71 -14.38 -4.63
CA ASP A 89 23.11 -14.82 -4.67
C ASP A 89 24.07 -13.65 -4.97
N PHE A 90 23.69 -12.79 -5.92
CA PHE A 90 24.46 -11.59 -6.23
C PHE A 90 24.57 -10.65 -5.01
N VAL A 91 23.45 -10.32 -4.34
CA VAL A 91 23.45 -9.41 -3.19
C VAL A 91 24.18 -9.99 -1.98
N LEU A 92 24.13 -11.30 -1.79
CA LEU A 92 24.86 -12.01 -0.74
C LEU A 92 26.34 -12.22 -1.07
N SER A 93 26.77 -11.95 -2.31
CA SER A 93 28.18 -12.07 -2.68
C SER A 93 29.06 -11.13 -1.85
N THR A 94 30.30 -11.56 -1.62
CA THR A 94 31.32 -10.83 -0.84
C THR A 94 31.68 -9.46 -1.41
N HIS A 95 31.27 -9.17 -2.65
CA HIS A 95 31.49 -7.89 -3.31
C HIS A 95 30.46 -6.82 -2.90
N ILE A 96 29.31 -7.23 -2.32
CA ILE A 96 28.16 -6.35 -2.03
C ILE A 96 27.83 -6.31 -0.54
N SER A 97 27.98 -7.45 0.15
CA SER A 97 27.73 -7.56 1.58
C SER A 97 29.07 -7.63 2.33
N ILE A 98 29.25 -6.78 3.36
CA ILE A 98 30.39 -6.87 4.28
C ILE A 98 29.98 -7.76 5.45
N ASP A 99 30.88 -8.65 5.86
CA ASP A 99 30.72 -9.63 6.95
C ASP A 99 30.59 -9.00 8.36
N LEU A 100 30.67 -7.67 8.48
CA LEU A 100 30.61 -6.97 9.76
C LEU A 100 29.16 -6.60 10.08
N SER A 101 28.40 -7.55 10.62
CA SER A 101 27.06 -7.30 11.12
C SER A 101 27.10 -6.44 12.40
N PHE A 102 26.33 -5.35 12.45
CA PHE A 102 26.12 -4.59 13.68
C PHE A 102 24.74 -4.92 14.24
N GLY A 103 24.68 -5.96 15.07
CA GLY A 103 23.47 -6.39 15.77
C GLY A 103 22.83 -7.65 15.18
N GLU A 104 21.72 -8.05 15.80
CA GLU A 104 20.96 -9.25 15.48
C GLU A 104 19.47 -8.90 15.39
N LYS A 105 18.75 -9.59 14.50
CA LYS A 105 17.30 -9.50 14.36
C LYS A 105 16.67 -10.86 14.65
N THR A 106 15.64 -10.85 15.47
CA THR A 106 14.83 -12.04 15.76
C THR A 106 13.71 -12.17 14.73
N LEU A 107 13.73 -13.25 13.97
CA LEU A 107 12.66 -13.63 13.05
C LEU A 107 11.76 -14.65 13.73
N ARG A 108 10.47 -14.33 13.85
CA ARG A 108 9.45 -15.28 14.31
C ARG A 108 8.84 -15.99 13.12
N LEU A 109 9.00 -17.31 13.05
CA LEU A 109 8.40 -18.15 12.03
C LEU A 109 6.90 -18.35 12.32
N SER A 110 6.14 -18.71 11.29
CA SER A 110 4.74 -19.14 11.43
C SER A 110 4.58 -20.38 12.31
N SER A 111 5.65 -21.17 12.48
CA SER A 111 5.74 -22.30 13.42
C SER A 111 5.84 -21.87 14.89
N GLY A 112 6.03 -20.57 15.18
CA GLY A 112 6.28 -20.05 16.52
C GLY A 112 7.75 -20.10 16.96
N THR A 113 8.64 -20.63 16.13
CA THR A 113 10.09 -20.67 16.38
C THR A 113 10.73 -19.30 16.17
N GLU A 114 11.69 -18.94 17.01
CA GLU A 114 12.50 -17.72 16.88
C GLU A 114 13.87 -18.06 16.27
N LEU A 115 14.25 -17.37 15.20
CA LEU A 115 15.59 -17.45 14.59
C LEU A 115 16.32 -16.13 14.80
N TYR A 116 17.59 -16.22 15.18
CA TYR A 116 18.48 -15.06 15.29
C TYR A 116 19.28 -14.94 14.00
N VAL A 117 19.09 -13.82 13.30
CA VAL A 117 19.78 -13.53 12.03
C VAL A 117 20.65 -12.29 12.23
N PRO A 118 21.93 -12.31 11.85
CA PRO A 118 22.79 -11.14 11.95
C PRO A 118 22.24 -9.99 11.08
N ASP A 119 22.30 -8.76 11.58
CA ASP A 119 21.93 -7.58 10.80
C ASP A 119 23.07 -7.19 9.87
N ILE A 120 23.02 -7.71 8.64
CA ILE A 120 24.06 -7.50 7.63
C ILE A 120 24.01 -6.04 7.15
N ILE A 121 25.12 -5.32 7.32
CA ILE A 121 25.29 -3.98 6.74
C ILE A 121 25.76 -4.13 5.28
N ARG A 122 25.00 -3.53 4.36
CA ARG A 122 25.44 -3.41 2.96
C ARG A 122 26.46 -2.27 2.85
N SER A 123 27.57 -2.52 2.16
CA SER A 123 28.60 -1.50 1.90
C SER A 123 28.19 -0.51 0.82
N VAL A 124 27.26 -0.91 -0.03
CA VAL A 124 26.84 -0.18 -1.22
C VAL A 124 25.38 0.25 -1.09
N ASN A 125 25.06 1.45 -1.59
CA ASN A 125 23.68 1.93 -1.63
C ASN A 125 22.83 1.07 -2.59
N SER A 126 21.52 1.00 -2.34
CA SER A 126 20.61 0.15 -3.12
C SER A 126 20.63 0.47 -4.63
N THR A 127 20.73 1.75 -5.01
CA THR A 127 20.77 2.18 -6.41
C THR A 127 21.99 1.60 -7.14
N ARG A 128 23.15 1.63 -6.49
CA ARG A 128 24.41 1.16 -7.05
C ARG A 128 24.47 -0.36 -7.11
N ILE A 129 23.88 -1.05 -6.14
CA ILE A 129 23.71 -2.52 -6.19
C ILE A 129 22.91 -2.92 -7.43
N ILE A 130 21.81 -2.21 -7.72
CA ILE A 130 20.97 -2.48 -8.89
C ILE A 130 21.77 -2.26 -10.19
N GLN A 131 22.52 -1.16 -10.29
CA GLN A 131 23.36 -0.90 -11.46
C GLN A 131 24.41 -2.00 -11.68
N GLN A 132 25.12 -2.37 -10.61
CA GLN A 132 26.14 -3.42 -10.66
C GLN A 132 25.54 -4.78 -11.02
N TYR A 133 24.30 -5.07 -10.58
CA TYR A 133 23.61 -6.31 -10.95
C TYR A 133 23.36 -6.38 -12.46
N TYR A 134 22.83 -5.30 -13.06
CA TYR A 134 22.60 -5.28 -14.50
C TYR A 134 23.92 -5.36 -15.29
N GLU A 135 24.97 -4.67 -14.84
CA GLU A 135 26.31 -4.78 -15.44
C GLU A 135 26.88 -6.20 -15.34
N TYR A 136 26.73 -6.85 -14.18
CA TYR A 136 27.14 -8.23 -13.95
C TYR A 136 26.41 -9.21 -14.88
N CYS A 137 25.08 -9.12 -14.96
CA CYS A 137 24.27 -9.96 -15.84
C CYS A 137 24.67 -9.76 -17.31
N TYR A 138 24.91 -8.52 -17.74
CA TYR A 138 25.33 -8.23 -19.11
C TYR A 138 26.71 -8.83 -19.45
N GLN A 139 27.65 -8.83 -18.50
CA GLN A 139 29.00 -9.31 -18.74
C GLN A 139 29.15 -10.83 -18.57
N MET A 140 28.44 -11.42 -17.62
CA MET A 140 28.67 -12.79 -17.15
C MET A 140 27.54 -13.76 -17.55
N CYS A 141 26.38 -13.26 -17.97
CA CYS A 141 25.22 -14.08 -18.27
C CYS A 141 24.64 -13.73 -19.65
N SER A 142 25.10 -14.41 -20.70
CA SER A 142 24.66 -14.17 -22.09
C SER A 142 23.20 -14.52 -22.36
N ASP A 143 22.62 -15.48 -21.62
CA ASP A 143 21.27 -16.03 -21.87
C ASP A 143 20.28 -15.78 -20.72
N PHE A 144 20.63 -14.92 -19.75
CA PHE A 144 19.81 -14.68 -18.56
C PHE A 144 19.19 -13.28 -18.59
N SER A 145 17.87 -13.22 -18.38
CA SER A 145 17.16 -11.96 -18.22
C SER A 145 17.11 -11.58 -16.73
N PRO A 146 17.74 -10.46 -16.33
CA PRO A 146 17.71 -10.00 -14.94
C PRO A 146 16.30 -9.59 -14.49
N LEU A 147 16.10 -9.61 -13.16
CA LEU A 147 14.89 -9.13 -12.48
C LEU A 147 14.60 -7.64 -12.74
#